data_AF-A0A7Z0M7D4-F1
#
_entry.id   AF-A0A7Z0M7D4-F1
#
_cell.length_a   1.000
_cell.length_b   1.000
_cell.length_c   1.000
_cell.angle_alpha   90.00
_cell.angle_beta   90.00
_cell.angle_gamma   90.00
#
_symmetry.space_group_name_H-M   'P 1'
#
loop_
_entity.id
_entity.type
_entity.pdbx_description
1 polymer ?
#
loop_
_entity_poly.entity_id
_entity_poly.type
_entity_poly.pdbx_seq_one_letter_code
_entity_poly.pdbx_strand_id
1 'polypeptide(L)'
;MGKSYYYVEVETLAGETSCLQLPKDLQGAMRAYRQAHPITWENLLADVLINIPVAAYSKENNYQPTIRLARVKSKRPITRYLS
;
A
#
# COMPACT_ATOMS: atom_id res chain seq x y z
N MET A 1 21.21 7.75 -4.11
CA MET A 1 20.00 7.05 -4.58
C MET A 1 18.84 7.39 -3.63
N GLY A 2 17.80 8.05 -4.13
CA GLY A 2 16.61 8.39 -3.32
C GLY A 2 15.87 7.14 -2.84
N LYS A 3 15.13 7.25 -1.73
CA LYS A 3 14.27 6.16 -1.25
C LYS A 3 13.02 6.10 -2.12
N SER A 4 12.85 4.99 -2.83
CA SER A 4 11.62 4.65 -3.55
C SER A 4 10.63 4.01 -2.58
N TYR A 5 9.40 4.52 -2.56
CA TYR A 5 8.29 3.96 -1.79
C TYR A 5 7.21 3.42 -2.73
N TYR A 6 6.64 2.28 -2.35
CA TYR A 6 5.51 1.68 -3.03
C TYR A 6 4.20 2.23 -2.47
N TYR A 7 3.35 2.69 -3.38
CA TYR A 7 1.98 3.11 -3.11
C TYR A 7 1.01 2.21 -3.86
N VAL A 8 -0.18 2.01 -3.30
CA VAL A 8 -1.27 1.25 -3.92
C VAL A 8 -2.52 2.10 -3.98
N GLU A 9 -3.23 1.99 -5.09
CA GLU A 9 -4.60 2.48 -5.18
C GLU A 9 -5.55 1.39 -4.68
N VAL A 10 -6.45 1.76 -3.79
CA VAL A 10 -7.39 0.83 -3.15
C VAL A 10 -8.82 1.34 -3.25
N GLU A 11 -9.76 0.42 -3.20
CA GLU A 11 -11.21 0.66 -3.14
C GLU A 11 -11.81 -0.03 -1.92
N THR A 12 -12.51 0.71 -1.08
CA THR A 12 -13.25 0.13 0.06
C THR A 12 -14.50 -0.60 -0.44
N LEU A 13 -15.08 -1.47 0.40
CA LEU A 13 -16.37 -2.11 0.08
C LEU A 13 -17.54 -1.11 -0.11
N ALA A 14 -17.38 0.13 0.36
CA ALA A 14 -18.34 1.20 0.13
C ALA A 14 -18.13 1.95 -1.20
N GLY A 15 -17.12 1.57 -1.99
CA GLY A 15 -16.78 2.19 -3.28
C GLY A 15 -15.86 3.41 -3.18
N GLU A 16 -15.30 3.71 -2.00
CA GLU A 16 -14.40 4.85 -1.83
C GLU A 16 -12.98 4.48 -2.29
N THR A 17 -12.37 5.34 -3.11
CA THR A 17 -11.02 5.11 -3.63
C THR A 17 -9.98 5.98 -2.94
N SER A 18 -8.80 5.43 -2.64
CA SER A 18 -7.67 6.19 -2.10
C SER A 18 -6.32 5.63 -2.54
N CYS A 19 -5.28 6.47 -2.51
CA CYS A 19 -3.90 6.06 -2.78
C CYS A 19 -3.13 6.05 -1.46
N LEU A 20 -2.61 4.90 -1.06
CA LEU A 20 -1.96 4.70 0.23
C LEU A 20 -0.53 4.20 0.06
N GLN A 21 0.37 4.72 0.88
CA GLN A 21 1.71 4.15 0.99
C GLN A 21 1.60 2.79 1.69
N LEU A 22 2.27 1.76 1.16
CA LEU A 22 2.34 0.49 1.88
C LEU A 22 3.09 0.66 3.22
N PRO A 23 2.63 -0.03 4.29
CA PRO A 23 3.35 -0.17 5.55
C PRO A 23 4.84 -0.53 5.41
N LYS A 24 5.67 -0.10 6.37
CA LYS A 24 7.14 -0.19 6.31
C LYS A 24 7.67 -1.62 6.16
N ASP A 25 7.03 -2.58 6.82
CA ASP A 25 7.28 -4.02 6.69
C ASP A 25 7.02 -4.51 5.25
N LEU A 26 5.90 -4.10 4.65
CA LEU A 26 5.57 -4.41 3.26
C LEU A 26 6.48 -3.70 2.26
N GLN A 27 7.00 -2.50 2.56
CA GLN A 27 7.99 -1.84 1.70
C GLN A 27 9.24 -2.70 1.50
N GLY A 28 9.72 -3.38 2.55
CA GLY A 28 10.87 -4.27 2.49
C GLY A 28 10.58 -5.52 1.66
N ALA A 29 9.46 -6.19 1.95
CA ALA A 29 9.02 -7.37 1.22
C ALA A 29 8.83 -7.09 -0.28
N MET A 30 8.22 -5.96 -0.64
CA MET A 30 8.02 -5.55 -2.03
C MET A 30 9.34 -5.32 -2.78
N ARG A 31 10.37 -4.76 -2.11
CA ARG A 31 11.70 -4.59 -2.74
C ARG A 31 12.35 -5.93 -3.03
N ALA A 32 12.34 -6.85 -2.05
CA ALA A 32 12.90 -8.18 -2.21
C ALA A 32 12.18 -8.95 -3.33
N TYR A 33 10.84 -8.91 -3.34
CA TYR A 33 10.03 -9.56 -4.37
C TYR A 33 10.30 -9.00 -5.77
N ARG A 34 10.40 -7.66 -5.90
CA ARG A 34 10.75 -7.02 -7.18
C ARG A 34 12.13 -7.43 -7.68
N GLN A 35 13.11 -7.56 -6.79
CA GLN A 35 14.45 -8.02 -7.17
C GLN A 35 14.43 -9.47 -7.70
N ALA A 36 13.64 -10.35 -7.08
CA ALA A 36 13.47 -11.73 -7.51
C ALA A 36 12.61 -11.88 -8.79
N HIS A 37 11.64 -10.99 -9.00
CA HIS A 37 10.63 -11.07 -10.06
C HIS A 37 10.51 -9.75 -10.86
N PRO A 38 11.57 -9.27 -11.52
CA PRO A 38 11.63 -7.91 -12.08
C PRO A 38 10.56 -7.60 -13.13
N ILE A 39 10.01 -8.62 -13.79
CA ILE A 39 9.01 -8.47 -14.86
C ILE A 39 7.57 -8.53 -14.31
N THR A 40 7.33 -9.37 -13.30
CA THR A 40 5.96 -9.74 -12.87
C THR A 40 5.59 -9.24 -11.49
N TRP A 41 6.49 -8.56 -10.78
CA TRP A 41 6.28 -8.12 -9.39
C TRP A 41 5.02 -7.28 -9.18
N GLU A 42 4.60 -6.53 -10.20
CA GLU A 42 3.37 -5.75 -10.26
C GLU A 42 2.11 -6.61 -9.94
N ASN A 43 2.09 -7.86 -10.40
CA ASN A 43 0.94 -8.74 -10.22
C ASN A 43 0.75 -9.23 -8.78
N LEU A 44 1.75 -9.09 -7.89
CA LEU A 44 1.67 -9.60 -6.51
C LEU A 44 0.49 -9.02 -5.74
N LEU A 45 0.17 -7.75 -5.98
CA LEU A 45 -0.88 -7.04 -5.25
C LEU A 45 -2.18 -6.94 -6.06
N ALA A 46 -2.25 -7.55 -7.23
CA ALA A 46 -3.47 -7.57 -8.03
C ALA A 46 -4.57 -8.29 -7.27
N ASP A 47 -5.73 -7.62 -7.11
CA ASP A 47 -6.94 -8.18 -6.49
C ASP A 47 -6.81 -8.63 -5.03
N VAL A 48 -5.72 -8.25 -4.35
CA VAL A 48 -5.51 -8.53 -2.93
C VAL A 48 -6.38 -7.59 -2.08
N LEU A 49 -6.94 -8.14 -1.00
CA LEU A 49 -7.57 -7.38 0.07
C LEU A 49 -6.52 -6.96 1.10
N ILE A 50 -6.46 -5.67 1.41
CA ILE A 50 -5.57 -5.12 2.42
C ILE A 50 -6.35 -4.36 3.50
N ASN A 51 -5.76 -4.32 4.69
CA ASN A 51 -6.23 -3.52 5.81
C ASN A 51 -5.73 -2.07 5.64
N ILE A 52 -6.64 -1.10 5.71
CA ILE A 52 -6.33 0.32 5.60
C ILE A 52 -6.84 1.10 6.82
N PRO A 53 -6.05 2.05 7.36
CA PRO A 53 -6.54 2.96 8.38
C PRO A 53 -7.45 4.01 7.74
N VAL A 54 -8.64 4.24 8.31
CA VAL A 54 -9.56 5.31 7.87
C VAL A 54 -9.51 6.57 8.71
N ALA A 55 -8.58 6.60 9.67
CA ALA A 55 -8.25 7.78 10.45
C ALA A 55 -6.72 7.89 10.58
N ALA A 56 -6.23 9.09 10.87
CA ALA A 56 -4.81 9.30 11.16
C ALA A 56 -4.41 8.57 12.45
N TYR A 57 -3.17 8.11 12.54
CA TYR A 57 -2.60 7.64 13.81
C TYR A 57 -2.35 8.84 14.71
N SER A 58 -3.05 8.93 15.84
CA SER A 58 -2.99 10.10 16.71
C SER A 58 -3.08 9.74 18.19
N LYS A 59 -2.75 10.67 19.09
CA LYS A 59 -2.84 10.42 20.54
C LYS A 59 -4.29 10.21 20.97
N GLU A 60 -5.21 10.91 20.32
CA GLU A 60 -6.65 10.87 20.60
C GLU A 60 -7.25 9.48 20.36
N ASN A 61 -6.68 8.69 19.44
CA ASN A 61 -7.08 7.30 19.22
C ASN A 61 -6.09 6.27 19.77
N ASN A 62 -5.21 6.65 20.72
CA ASN A 62 -4.16 5.78 21.26
C ASN A 62 -3.33 5.07 20.17
N TYR A 63 -3.12 5.74 19.03
CA TYR A 63 -2.46 5.20 17.83
C TYR A 63 -3.12 3.92 17.27
N GLN A 64 -4.43 3.75 17.48
CA GLN A 64 -5.25 2.62 17.03
C GLN A 64 -6.42 3.12 16.17
N PRO A 65 -6.18 3.57 14.93
CA PRO A 65 -7.25 4.02 14.05
C PRO A 65 -8.16 2.85 13.65
N THR A 66 -9.42 3.15 13.33
CA THR A 66 -10.32 2.17 12.72
C THR A 66 -9.71 1.64 11.43
N ILE A 67 -9.72 0.31 11.29
CA ILE A 67 -9.22 -0.40 10.12
C ILE A 67 -10.40 -0.85 9.25
N ARG A 68 -10.30 -0.65 7.94
CA ARG A 68 -11.24 -1.19 6.94
C ARG A 68 -10.52 -2.08 5.94
N LEU A 69 -11.26 -3.00 5.34
CA LEU A 69 -10.78 -3.80 4.22
C LEU A 69 -10.98 -3.02 2.92
N ALA A 70 -9.97 -3.05 2.07
CA ALA A 70 -10.00 -2.47 0.73
C ALA A 70 -9.31 -3.37 -0.29
N ARG A 71 -9.82 -3.40 -1.52
CA ARG A 71 -9.22 -4.13 -2.64
C ARG A 71 -8.21 -3.24 -3.35
N VAL A 72 -7.04 -3.77 -3.69
CA VAL A 72 -6.09 -3.06 -4.55
C VAL A 72 -6.61 -3.03 -5.99
N LYS A 73 -6.79 -1.83 -6.57
CA LYS A 73 -7.29 -1.64 -7.95
C LYS A 73 -6.18 -1.75 -8.99
N SER A 74 -5.01 -1.20 -8.69
CA SER A 74 -3.93 -1.08 -9.67
C SER A 74 -2.92 -2.22 -9.50
N LYS A 75 -2.65 -2.92 -10.61
CA LYS A 75 -1.54 -3.87 -10.72
C LYS A 75 -0.17 -3.18 -10.62
N ARG A 76 -0.09 -1.85 -10.70
CA ARG A 76 1.18 -1.13 -10.68
C ARG A 76 1.31 -0.32 -9.41
N PRO A 77 2.10 -0.78 -8.42
CA PRO A 77 2.45 0.04 -7.30
C PRO A 77 3.18 1.29 -7.79
N ILE A 78 2.63 2.48 -7.48
CA ILE A 78 3.22 3.74 -7.91
C ILE A 78 4.53 3.90 -7.13
N THR A 79 5.66 3.92 -7.84
CA THR A 79 6.93 4.27 -7.22
C THR A 79 7.05 5.78 -7.20
N ARG A 80 6.98 6.41 -6.03
CA ARG A 80 7.31 7.84 -5.87
C ARG A 80 8.74 7.99 -5.36
N TYR A 81 9.49 8.87 -5.99
CA TYR A 81 10.78 9.35 -5.49
C TYR A 81 10.50 10.56 -4.60
N LEU A 82 10.95 10.51 -3.35
CA LEU A 82 11.05 11.73 -2.55
C LEU A 82 12.39 12.38 -2.93
N SER A 83 12.32 13.58 -3.49
CA SER A 83 13.44 14.49 -3.76
C SER A 83 14.07 14.98 -2.47
#